data_AF-A0A1F4XLI2-F1
#
_entry.id   AF-A0A1F4XLI2-F1
#
_cell.length_a   1.000
_cell.length_b   1.000
_cell.length_c   1.000
_cell.angle_alpha   90.00
_cell.angle_beta   90.00
_cell.angle_gamma   90.00
#
_symmetry.space_group_name_H-M   'P 1'
#
loop_
_entity.id
_entity.type
_entity.pdbx_description
1 polymer ?
#
loop_
_entity_poly.entity_id
_entity_poly.type
_entity_poly.pdbx_seq_one_letter_code
_entity_poly.pdbx_strand_id
1 'polypeptide(L)'
;MPAESPDQKLIVLKELIESAESSLHSAKNLLLELAGDKEILNKFATAASKLGSKSAAGTTGAIETGKIIEGVFDGQNMVGNDQKTYPVPANYASKSKLIPGDVLKLTIADDGTFIYKQIGPIPRKQVIGTVSYDNGQYKIIAGGKVYNVLLASITYFKAEIGDNVAIIVPQHEESAWAAIENLIPASEEEKAAFIKEQDKLQKERKAKEQETKKAAAKAKGAEPEPEEYTI
;
A
#
# COMPACT_ATOMS: atom_id res chain seq x y z
N MET A 1 37.35 -32.18 4.90
CA MET A 1 36.77 -31.01 5.59
C MET A 1 35.59 -30.55 4.73
N PRO A 2 34.34 -30.71 5.16
CA PRO A 2 33.20 -30.35 4.30
C PRO A 2 33.07 -28.83 4.22
N ALA A 3 32.86 -28.32 3.01
CA ALA A 3 32.72 -26.90 2.72
C ALA A 3 31.39 -26.37 3.27
N GLU A 4 31.44 -25.38 4.15
CA GLU A 4 30.25 -24.69 4.69
C GLU A 4 29.44 -24.04 3.57
N SER A 5 28.15 -24.35 3.50
CA SER A 5 27.25 -23.82 2.48
C SER A 5 27.01 -22.31 2.70
N PRO A 6 26.73 -21.53 1.64
CA PRO A 6 26.43 -20.10 1.75
C PRO A 6 25.28 -19.80 2.72
N ASP A 7 24.30 -20.70 2.81
CA ASP A 7 23.15 -20.58 3.71
C ASP A 7 23.53 -20.74 5.17
N GLN A 8 24.48 -21.62 5.48
CA GLN A 8 25.03 -21.77 6.84
C GLN A 8 25.76 -20.49 7.27
N LYS A 9 26.51 -19.85 6.36
CA LYS A 9 27.21 -18.58 6.66
C LYS A 9 26.23 -17.44 6.92
N LEU A 10 25.10 -17.40 6.22
CA LEU A 10 24.05 -16.40 6.45
C LEU A 10 23.35 -16.60 7.79
N ILE A 11 23.12 -17.84 8.22
CA ILE A 11 22.55 -18.15 9.53
C ILE A 11 23.51 -17.73 10.64
N VAL A 12 24.79 -18.11 10.54
CA VAL A 12 25.83 -17.70 11.49
C VAL A 12 25.97 -16.18 11.55
N LEU A 13 25.88 -15.49 10.41
CA LEU A 13 25.96 -14.03 10.37
C LEU A 13 24.74 -13.36 11.02
N LYS A 14 23.53 -13.93 10.85
CA LYS A 14 22.32 -13.47 11.54
C LYS A 14 22.43 -13.65 13.06
N GLU A 15 22.88 -14.82 13.51
CA GLU A 15 23.09 -15.09 14.94
C GLU A 15 24.14 -14.15 15.55
N LEU A 16 25.23 -13.86 14.82
CA LEU A 16 26.25 -12.90 15.26
C LEU A 16 25.71 -11.48 15.36
N ILE A 17 24.87 -11.04 14.42
CA ILE A 17 24.24 -9.71 14.46
C ILE A 17 23.26 -9.63 15.64
N GLU A 18 22.41 -10.63 15.81
CA GLU A 18 21.43 -10.68 16.91
C GLU A 18 22.13 -10.69 18.29
N SER A 19 23.23 -11.44 18.41
CA SER A 19 24.07 -11.44 19.61
C SER A 19 24.73 -10.08 19.87
N ALA A 20 25.22 -9.40 18.83
CA ALA A 20 25.80 -8.07 18.94
C ALA A 20 24.77 -7.01 19.31
N GLU A 21 23.57 -7.08 18.75
CA GLU A 21 22.45 -6.18 19.07
C GLU A 21 21.99 -6.34 20.51
N SER A 22 21.85 -7.59 20.97
CA SER A 22 21.53 -7.92 22.37
C SER A 22 22.61 -7.42 23.32
N SER A 23 23.88 -7.61 22.98
CA SER A 23 25.02 -7.12 23.76
C SER A 23 25.05 -5.59 23.84
N LEU A 24 24.75 -4.90 22.73
CA LEU A 24 24.63 -3.44 22.68
C LEU A 24 23.44 -2.94 23.49
N HIS A 25 22.34 -3.68 23.52
CA HIS A 25 21.16 -3.34 24.33
C HIS A 25 21.48 -3.44 25.83
N SER A 26 22.10 -4.54 26.26
CA SER A 26 22.55 -4.71 27.65
C SER A 26 23.58 -3.66 28.05
N ALA A 27 24.55 -3.36 27.18
CA ALA A 27 25.52 -2.30 27.42
C ALA A 27 24.86 -0.92 27.57
N LYS A 28 23.84 -0.59 26.76
CA LYS A 28 23.08 0.66 26.88
C LYS A 28 22.32 0.76 28.19
N ASN A 29 21.71 -0.34 28.65
CA ASN A 29 20.97 -0.37 29.91
C ASN A 29 21.90 -0.21 31.11
N LEU A 30 23.06 -0.88 31.09
CA LEU A 30 24.08 -0.78 32.14
C LEU A 30 24.71 0.63 32.18
N LEU A 31 24.86 1.27 31.02
CA LEU A 31 25.29 2.67 30.92
C LEU A 31 24.22 3.62 31.47
N LEU A 32 22.94 3.35 31.25
CA LEU A 32 21.83 4.10 31.82
C LEU A 32 21.80 4.01 33.36
N GLU A 33 22.08 2.82 33.89
CA GLU A 33 22.14 2.53 35.32
C GLU A 33 23.34 3.20 35.99
N LEU A 34 24.51 3.19 35.34
CA LEU A 34 25.75 3.77 35.87
C LEU A 34 25.87 5.29 35.67
N ALA A 35 25.32 5.85 34.59
CA ALA A 35 25.57 7.25 34.26
C ALA A 35 24.74 8.21 35.09
N GLY A 36 23.55 7.83 35.58
CA GLY A 36 22.67 8.64 36.45
C GLY A 36 22.20 10.01 35.92
N ASP A 37 22.89 10.56 34.92
CA ASP A 37 22.80 11.93 34.45
C ASP A 37 22.36 11.97 32.99
N LYS A 38 21.16 12.53 32.80
CA LYS A 38 20.50 12.72 31.49
C LYS A 38 21.31 13.57 30.50
N GLU A 39 22.33 14.30 30.97
CA GLU A 39 23.21 15.10 30.11
C GLU A 39 24.17 14.27 29.24
N ILE A 40 24.64 13.12 29.73
CA ILE A 40 25.62 12.31 29.01
C ILE A 40 24.95 11.56 27.85
N LEU A 41 23.72 11.08 28.04
CA LEU A 41 22.89 10.46 26.98
C LEU A 41 22.66 11.41 25.79
N ASN A 42 22.43 12.69 26.05
CA ASN A 42 22.28 13.70 25.00
C ASN A 42 23.58 13.97 24.22
N LYS A 43 24.74 13.87 24.88
CA LYS A 43 26.05 14.02 24.22
C LYS A 43 26.42 12.80 23.37
N PHE A 44 26.01 11.60 23.75
CA PHE A 44 26.21 10.40 22.93
C PHE A 44 25.22 10.29 21.77
N ALA A 45 23.95 10.67 21.96
CA ALA A 45 22.96 10.71 20.88
C ALA A 45 23.38 11.70 19.76
N THR A 46 23.98 12.83 20.14
CA THR A 46 24.52 13.82 19.20
C THR A 46 25.83 13.39 18.54
N ALA A 47 26.64 12.55 19.19
CA ALA A 47 27.83 11.96 18.59
C ALA A 47 27.48 10.83 17.59
N ALA A 48 26.47 10.01 17.91
CA ALA A 48 25.97 8.96 17.03
C ALA A 48 25.27 9.53 15.79
N SER A 49 24.49 10.62 15.94
CA SER A 49 23.87 11.31 14.81
C SER A 49 24.90 11.94 13.87
N LYS A 50 26.03 12.43 14.40
CA LYS A 50 27.17 12.94 13.60
C LYS A 50 27.92 11.89 12.81
N LEU A 51 27.90 10.62 13.22
CA LEU A 51 28.58 9.53 12.50
C LEU A 51 27.72 8.94 11.36
N GLY A 52 26.39 9.03 11.47
CA GLY A 52 25.44 8.64 10.41
C GLY A 52 25.16 9.72 9.35
N SER A 53 25.55 10.97 9.61
CA SER A 53 25.32 12.11 8.71
C SER A 53 26.58 12.53 7.95
N LYS A 54 27.11 11.59 7.16
CA LYS A 54 27.95 11.93 5.99
C LYS A 54 27.35 11.32 4.74
N SER A 55 26.15 11.75 4.38
CA SER A 55 25.73 11.84 2.98
C SER A 55 24.55 12.81 2.86
N ALA A 56 24.74 13.80 1.99
CA ALA A 56 23.78 14.77 1.50
C ALA A 56 23.26 15.83 2.48
N ALA A 57 24.09 16.87 2.63
CA ALA A 57 23.65 18.22 2.97
C ALA A 57 22.64 18.74 1.94
N GLY A 58 21.56 19.37 2.42
CA GLY A 58 20.62 20.10 1.57
C GLY A 58 19.35 20.56 2.29
N THR A 59 19.40 21.79 2.81
CA THR A 59 18.26 22.72 2.97
C THR A 59 17.16 22.44 4.03
N THR A 60 17.32 23.15 5.15
CA THR A 60 16.32 24.02 5.83
C THR A 60 14.84 23.61 5.84
N GLY A 61 14.32 23.32 7.03
CA GLY A 61 12.88 23.45 7.33
C GLY A 61 12.45 22.67 8.56
N ALA A 62 12.28 23.39 9.67
CA ALA A 62 11.66 22.98 10.94
C ALA A 62 12.29 21.78 11.67
N ILE A 63 12.58 22.01 12.96
CA ILE A 63 12.81 20.95 13.92
C ILE A 63 11.48 20.20 14.05
N GLU A 64 11.29 19.13 13.28
CA GLU A 64 10.16 18.22 13.44
C GLU A 64 10.41 17.37 14.69
N THR A 65 10.02 17.88 15.86
CA THR A 65 9.88 17.10 17.09
C THR A 65 8.71 16.12 16.90
N GLY A 66 9.03 14.84 16.69
CA GLY A 66 8.03 13.79 16.51
C GLY A 66 8.65 12.47 16.05
N LYS A 67 7.88 11.38 16.13
CA LYS A 67 8.30 10.07 15.61
C LYS A 67 8.14 10.08 14.08
N ILE A 68 9.24 9.83 13.37
CA ILE A 68 9.26 9.74 11.91
C ILE A 68 9.22 8.28 11.49
N ILE A 69 8.34 7.96 10.53
CA ILE A 69 8.19 6.64 9.92
C ILE A 69 8.18 6.82 8.41
N GLU A 70 8.97 6.02 7.71
CA GLU A 70 8.95 5.97 6.24
C GLU A 70 8.25 4.69 5.79
N GLY A 71 7.51 4.79 4.69
CA GLY A 71 6.76 3.67 4.17
C GLY A 71 6.32 3.86 2.73
N VAL A 72 5.73 2.81 2.17
CA VAL A 72 5.29 2.73 0.78
C VAL A 72 3.77 2.79 0.72
N PHE A 73 3.22 3.64 -0.14
CA PHE A 73 1.78 3.73 -0.36
C PHE A 73 1.28 2.48 -1.11
N ASP A 74 0.16 1.90 -0.67
CA ASP A 74 -0.45 0.69 -1.27
C ASP A 74 -1.72 0.97 -2.10
N GLY A 75 -2.13 2.25 -2.18
CA GLY A 75 -3.38 2.70 -2.80
C GLY A 75 -4.38 3.31 -1.82
N GLN A 76 -4.30 2.96 -0.53
CA GLN A 76 -5.13 3.54 0.54
C GLN A 76 -4.35 3.83 1.82
N ASN A 77 -3.34 3.03 2.12
CA ASN A 77 -2.52 3.07 3.32
C ASN A 77 -1.04 3.25 2.97
N MET A 78 -0.26 3.63 3.95
CA MET A 78 1.19 3.57 3.93
C MET A 78 1.64 2.34 4.72
N VAL A 79 2.41 1.46 4.08
CA VAL A 79 3.07 0.33 4.76
C VAL A 79 4.43 0.80 5.25
N GLY A 80 4.56 0.97 6.57
CA GLY A 80 5.80 1.42 7.21
C GLY A 80 6.91 0.37 7.15
N ASN A 81 8.15 0.83 7.32
CA ASN A 81 9.32 -0.03 7.49
C ASN A 81 9.25 -0.94 8.74
N ASP A 82 8.35 -0.63 9.67
CA ASP A 82 8.01 -1.44 10.84
C ASP A 82 6.91 -2.48 10.58
N GLN A 83 6.55 -2.70 9.30
CA GLN A 83 5.51 -3.63 8.82
C GLN A 83 4.10 -3.28 9.31
N LYS A 84 3.88 -2.07 9.84
CA LYS A 84 2.57 -1.57 10.21
C LYS A 84 1.94 -0.79 9.06
N THR A 85 0.61 -0.87 8.97
CA THR A 85 -0.17 -0.11 8.00
C THR A 85 -0.74 1.13 8.64
N TYR A 86 -0.53 2.28 8.00
CA TYR A 86 -1.00 3.58 8.44
C TYR A 86 -2.01 4.13 7.43
N PRO A 87 -3.27 4.38 7.81
CA PRO A 87 -4.28 4.85 6.86
C PRO A 87 -3.94 6.27 6.38
N VAL A 88 -3.91 6.45 5.06
CA VAL A 88 -3.63 7.75 4.46
C VAL A 88 -4.96 8.46 4.18
N PRO A 89 -5.12 9.74 4.57
CA PRO A 89 -6.34 10.49 4.27
C PRO A 89 -6.64 10.51 2.77
N ALA A 90 -7.85 10.09 2.38
CA ALA A 90 -8.23 9.96 0.97
C ALA A 90 -8.07 11.26 0.18
N ASN A 91 -8.33 12.42 0.81
CA ASN A 91 -8.16 13.74 0.19
C ASN A 91 -6.69 14.10 -0.06
N TYR A 92 -5.79 13.71 0.85
CA TYR A 92 -4.36 13.92 0.66
C TYR A 92 -3.84 13.05 -0.49
N ALA A 93 -4.26 11.78 -0.50
CA ALA A 93 -3.87 10.84 -1.54
C ALA A 93 -4.41 11.23 -2.93
N SER A 94 -5.67 11.69 -3.03
CA SER A 94 -6.23 12.17 -4.30
C SER A 94 -5.56 13.45 -4.78
N LYS A 95 -5.37 14.45 -3.90
CA LYS A 95 -4.77 15.75 -4.25
C LYS A 95 -3.30 15.62 -4.66
N SER A 96 -2.55 14.75 -3.98
CA SER A 96 -1.14 14.49 -4.29
C SER A 96 -0.97 13.46 -5.42
N LYS A 97 -2.08 12.93 -5.96
CA LYS A 97 -2.10 11.90 -7.01
C LYS A 97 -1.16 10.73 -6.66
N LEU A 98 -1.30 10.21 -5.45
CA LEU A 98 -0.46 9.10 -4.97
C LEU A 98 -0.83 7.81 -5.70
N ILE A 99 0.20 7.07 -6.12
CA ILE A 99 0.05 5.74 -6.72
C ILE A 99 0.79 4.70 -5.88
N PRO A 100 0.37 3.42 -5.92
CA PRO A 100 1.09 2.39 -5.18
C PRO A 100 2.57 2.37 -5.54
N GLY A 101 3.43 2.21 -4.53
CA GLY A 101 4.88 2.31 -4.66
C GLY A 101 5.45 3.68 -4.29
N ASP A 102 4.64 4.75 -4.25
CA ASP A 102 5.11 6.07 -3.81
C ASP A 102 5.59 6.01 -2.34
N VAL A 103 6.78 6.55 -2.08
CA VAL A 103 7.38 6.60 -0.75
C VAL A 103 6.88 7.82 0.00
N LEU A 104 6.33 7.58 1.19
CA LEU A 104 5.79 8.57 2.09
C LEU A 104 6.61 8.63 3.39
N LYS A 105 6.72 9.83 3.93
CA LYS A 105 7.16 10.11 5.30
C LYS A 105 5.91 10.43 6.12
N LEU A 106 5.71 9.68 7.20
CA LEU A 106 4.75 9.96 8.26
C LEU A 106 5.50 10.57 9.44
N THR A 107 5.12 11.78 9.82
CA THR A 107 5.52 12.40 11.08
C THR A 107 4.34 12.31 12.05
N ILE A 108 4.54 11.62 13.17
CA ILE A 108 3.60 11.60 14.29
C ILE A 108 4.03 12.70 15.25
N ALA A 109 3.24 13.76 15.31
CA ALA A 109 3.48 14.87 16.22
C ALA A 109 3.20 14.47 17.68
N ASP A 110 3.70 15.27 18.64
CA ASP A 110 3.55 14.99 20.07
C ASP A 110 2.08 14.98 20.54
N ASP A 111 1.19 15.62 19.78
CA ASP A 111 -0.28 15.62 19.98
C ASP A 111 -0.98 14.39 19.37
N GLY A 112 -0.23 13.50 18.71
CA GLY A 112 -0.74 12.32 18.02
C GLY A 112 -1.21 12.56 16.58
N THR A 113 -1.09 13.79 16.05
CA THR A 113 -1.48 14.11 14.67
C THR A 113 -0.57 13.42 13.66
N PHE A 114 -1.17 12.82 12.63
CA PHE A 114 -0.45 12.20 11.52
C PHE A 114 -0.26 13.17 10.37
N ILE A 115 0.99 13.45 10.04
CA ILE A 115 1.36 14.34 8.94
C ILE A 115 2.07 13.50 7.87
N TYR A 116 1.45 13.38 6.70
CA TYR A 116 2.03 12.67 5.57
C TYR A 116 2.69 13.64 4.59
N LYS A 117 3.88 13.25 4.11
CA LYS A 117 4.59 13.92 3.04
C LYS A 117 5.11 12.90 2.04
N GLN A 118 4.79 13.06 0.77
CA GLN A 118 5.45 12.31 -0.29
C GLN A 118 6.92 12.72 -0.39
N ILE A 119 7.82 11.74 -0.34
CA ILE A 119 9.27 11.94 -0.39
C ILE A 119 9.94 11.20 -1.55
N GLY A 120 9.26 10.22 -2.16
CA GLY A 120 9.78 9.47 -3.31
C GLY A 120 8.68 9.06 -4.27
N PRO A 121 8.33 9.88 -5.28
CA PRO A 121 7.42 9.46 -6.33
C PRO A 121 8.08 8.39 -7.21
N ILE A 122 7.33 7.36 -7.61
CA ILE A 122 7.85 6.34 -8.54
C ILE A 122 7.58 6.68 -10.02
N PRO A 123 8.32 6.07 -10.97
CA PRO A 123 8.03 6.16 -12.39
C PRO A 123 6.60 5.72 -12.69
N ARG A 124 5.89 6.57 -13.43
CA ARG A 124 4.45 6.45 -13.68
C ARG A 124 4.14 6.66 -15.14
N LYS A 125 3.11 5.98 -15.63
CA LYS A 125 2.57 6.17 -16.99
C LYS A 125 1.13 6.63 -16.92
N GLN A 126 0.74 7.42 -17.89
CA GLN A 126 -0.64 7.86 -18.08
C GLN A 126 -1.37 6.88 -18.98
N VAL A 127 -2.61 6.57 -18.63
CA VAL A 127 -3.51 5.73 -19.42
C VAL A 127 -4.89 6.38 -19.41
N ILE A 128 -5.59 6.35 -20.53
CA ILE A 128 -6.99 6.78 -20.59
C ILE A 128 -7.87 5.57 -20.30
N GLY A 129 -8.86 5.76 -19.43
CA GLY A 129 -9.85 4.75 -19.10
C GLY A 129 -11.24 5.35 -18.92
N THR A 130 -12.23 4.48 -18.83
CA THR A 130 -13.63 4.86 -18.66
C THR A 130 -14.08 4.55 -17.24
N VAL A 131 -14.79 5.50 -16.63
CA VAL A 131 -15.34 5.36 -15.26
C VAL A 131 -16.46 4.33 -15.28
N SER A 132 -16.37 3.35 -14.38
CA SER A 132 -17.41 2.36 -14.13
C SER A 132 -17.78 2.30 -12.65
N TYR A 133 -18.91 1.66 -12.36
CA TYR A 133 -19.36 1.40 -11.00
C TYR A 133 -19.71 -0.07 -10.86
N ASP A 134 -19.00 -0.77 -9.98
CA ASP A 134 -19.13 -2.21 -9.78
C ASP A 134 -19.02 -2.53 -8.29
N ASN A 135 -19.94 -3.35 -7.79
CA ASN A 135 -20.00 -3.77 -6.37
C ASN A 135 -19.96 -2.62 -5.37
N GLY A 136 -20.60 -1.48 -5.68
CA GLY A 136 -20.67 -0.34 -4.77
C GLY A 136 -19.43 0.55 -4.76
N GLN A 137 -18.49 0.35 -5.69
CA GLN A 137 -17.25 1.11 -5.77
C GLN A 137 -17.02 1.63 -7.19
N TYR A 138 -16.52 2.86 -7.28
CA TYR A 138 -16.05 3.42 -8.55
C TYR A 138 -14.73 2.76 -8.96
N LYS A 139 -14.64 2.42 -10.23
CA LYS A 139 -13.47 1.79 -10.84
C LYS A 139 -13.21 2.41 -12.21
N ILE A 140 -12.00 2.27 -12.71
CA ILE A 140 -11.63 2.71 -14.06
C ILE A 140 -11.27 1.50 -14.90
N ILE A 141 -11.89 1.36 -16.07
CA ILE A 141 -11.57 0.30 -17.03
C ILE A 141 -10.61 0.90 -18.07
N ALA A 142 -9.38 0.37 -18.13
CA ALA A 142 -8.36 0.83 -19.05
C ALA A 142 -7.49 -0.34 -19.54
N GLY A 143 -7.30 -0.47 -20.85
CA GLY A 143 -6.43 -1.49 -21.44
C GLY A 143 -6.78 -2.93 -21.04
N GLY A 144 -8.07 -3.24 -20.86
CA GLY A 144 -8.54 -4.56 -20.42
C GLY A 144 -8.32 -4.87 -18.93
N LYS A 145 -7.81 -3.92 -18.15
CA LYS A 145 -7.65 -4.01 -16.69
C LYS A 145 -8.65 -3.10 -15.98
N VAL A 146 -8.98 -3.47 -14.75
CA VAL A 146 -9.87 -2.69 -13.88
C VAL A 146 -9.05 -2.16 -12.72
N TYR A 147 -9.08 -0.84 -12.53
CA TYR A 147 -8.35 -0.13 -11.49
C TYR A 147 -9.31 0.42 -10.44
N ASN A 148 -8.99 0.19 -9.16
CA ASN A 148 -9.62 0.88 -8.05
C ASN A 148 -9.12 2.33 -8.01
N VAL A 149 -10.01 3.24 -7.63
CA VAL A 149 -9.69 4.66 -7.48
C VAL A 149 -10.32 5.19 -6.20
N LEU A 150 -9.68 6.19 -5.61
CA LEU A 150 -10.22 6.84 -4.43
C LEU A 150 -11.49 7.63 -4.79
N LEU A 151 -12.56 7.43 -4.03
CA LEU A 151 -13.82 8.18 -4.18
C LEU A 151 -13.59 9.70 -4.12
N ALA A 152 -12.64 10.16 -3.29
CA ALA A 152 -12.25 11.56 -3.20
C ALA A 152 -11.78 12.15 -4.55
N SER A 153 -11.22 11.34 -5.44
CA SER A 153 -10.83 11.77 -6.79
C SER A 153 -12.07 11.93 -7.68
N ILE A 154 -13.00 10.97 -7.63
CA ILE A 154 -14.26 11.01 -8.39
C ILE A 154 -15.06 12.26 -8.04
N THR A 155 -15.23 12.55 -6.75
CA THR A 155 -16.01 13.70 -6.29
C THR A 155 -15.32 15.03 -6.58
N TYR A 156 -13.98 15.08 -6.52
CA TYR A 156 -13.21 16.27 -6.87
C TYR A 156 -13.36 16.64 -8.35
N PHE A 157 -13.20 15.65 -9.25
CA PHE A 157 -13.35 15.85 -10.69
C PHE A 157 -14.81 15.89 -11.16
N LYS A 158 -15.77 15.49 -10.30
CA LYS A 158 -17.19 15.30 -10.64
C LYS A 158 -17.37 14.34 -11.83
N ALA A 159 -16.58 13.28 -11.83
CA ALA A 159 -16.62 12.27 -12.88
C ALA A 159 -17.88 11.39 -12.74
N GLU A 160 -18.53 11.10 -13.85
CA GLU A 160 -19.73 10.25 -13.91
C GLU A 160 -19.40 8.90 -14.58
N ILE A 161 -20.29 7.92 -14.41
CA ILE A 161 -20.15 6.62 -15.07
C ILE A 161 -20.20 6.84 -16.60
N GLY A 162 -19.22 6.28 -17.31
CA GLY A 162 -19.06 6.47 -18.75
C GLY A 162 -18.17 7.64 -19.15
N ASP A 163 -17.78 8.52 -18.22
CA ASP A 163 -16.75 9.53 -18.52
C ASP A 163 -15.40 8.88 -18.78
N ASN A 164 -14.62 9.53 -19.65
CA ASN A 164 -13.22 9.17 -19.81
C ASN A 164 -12.38 9.95 -18.80
N VAL A 165 -11.35 9.31 -18.26
CA VAL A 165 -10.42 9.94 -17.34
C VAL A 165 -8.99 9.55 -17.71
N ALA A 166 -8.07 10.49 -17.56
CA ALA A 166 -6.65 10.16 -17.54
C ALA A 166 -6.32 9.67 -16.13
N ILE A 167 -5.82 8.44 -16.04
CA ILE A 167 -5.29 7.87 -14.80
C ILE A 167 -3.77 7.76 -14.88
N ILE A 168 -3.12 7.84 -13.73
CA ILE A 168 -1.72 7.49 -13.56
C ILE A 168 -1.60 6.16 -12.82
N VAL A 169 -0.70 5.32 -13.30
CA VAL A 169 -0.39 4.00 -12.75
C VAL A 169 1.13 3.80 -12.73
N PRO A 170 1.65 2.88 -11.89
CA PRO A 170 3.07 2.53 -11.91
C PRO A 170 3.51 2.09 -13.32
N GLN A 171 4.70 2.52 -13.75
CA GLN A 171 5.19 2.20 -15.09
C GLN A 171 5.62 0.73 -15.22
N HIS A 172 6.32 0.22 -14.20
CA HIS A 172 6.98 -1.09 -14.22
C HIS A 172 6.25 -2.17 -13.44
N GLU A 173 5.37 -1.79 -12.51
CA GLU A 173 4.69 -2.72 -11.62
C GLU A 173 3.21 -2.83 -11.97
N GLU A 174 2.64 -4.02 -11.74
CA GLU A 174 1.20 -4.18 -11.81
C GLU A 174 0.55 -3.63 -10.55
N SER A 175 -0.53 -2.87 -10.72
CA SER A 175 -1.25 -2.25 -9.62
C SER A 175 -2.75 -2.45 -9.79
N ALA A 176 -3.41 -2.76 -8.67
CA ALA A 176 -4.86 -2.75 -8.58
C ALA A 176 -5.43 -1.34 -8.39
N TRP A 177 -4.60 -0.35 -8.03
CA TRP A 177 -5.01 1.03 -7.76
C TRP A 177 -4.40 2.01 -8.77
N ALA A 178 -5.16 3.06 -9.06
CA ALA A 178 -4.72 4.18 -9.88
C ALA A 178 -5.14 5.51 -9.24
N ALA A 179 -4.47 6.59 -9.62
CA ALA A 179 -4.92 7.94 -9.29
C ALA A 179 -5.48 8.63 -10.53
N ILE A 180 -6.58 9.37 -10.37
CA ILE A 180 -7.15 10.17 -11.45
C ILE A 180 -6.35 11.46 -11.55
N GLU A 181 -5.92 11.77 -12.76
CA GLU A 181 -5.18 12.98 -13.07
C GLU A 181 -6.06 14.05 -13.69
N ASN A 182 -6.89 13.68 -14.67
CA ASN A 182 -7.77 14.61 -15.38
C ASN A 182 -9.10 13.93 -15.78
N LEU A 183 -10.16 14.73 -15.84
CA LEU A 183 -11.43 14.36 -16.46
C LEU A 183 -11.39 14.70 -17.97
N ILE A 184 -11.85 13.76 -18.79
CA ILE A 184 -12.05 13.91 -20.23
C ILE A 184 -13.54 13.66 -20.47
N PRO A 185 -14.38 14.72 -20.53
CA PRO A 185 -15.82 14.56 -20.67
C PRO A 185 -16.16 13.71 -21.89
N ALA A 186 -16.99 12.69 -21.69
CA ALA A 186 -17.57 11.93 -22.78
C ALA A 186 -18.91 12.55 -23.20
N SER A 187 -19.30 12.37 -24.46
CA SER A 187 -20.63 12.72 -24.92
C SER A 187 -21.69 11.85 -24.23
N GLU A 188 -22.92 12.36 -24.11
CA GLU A 188 -24.05 11.60 -23.54
C GLU A 188 -24.33 10.29 -24.30
N GLU A 189 -24.08 10.27 -25.60
CA GLU A 189 -24.23 9.08 -26.45
C GLU A 189 -23.20 8.00 -26.09
N GLU A 190 -21.94 8.40 -25.88
CA GLU A 190 -20.86 7.51 -25.43
C GLU A 190 -21.14 6.96 -24.03
N LYS A 191 -21.58 7.83 -23.09
CA LYS A 191 -21.96 7.43 -21.74
C LYS A 191 -23.09 6.40 -21.76
N ALA A 192 -24.15 6.67 -22.52
CA ALA A 192 -25.31 5.79 -22.61
C ALA A 192 -24.98 4.44 -23.24
N ALA A 193 -24.10 4.41 -24.25
CA ALA A 193 -23.62 3.17 -24.86
C ALA A 193 -22.84 2.32 -23.86
N PHE A 194 -21.90 2.94 -23.13
CA PHE A 194 -21.09 2.26 -22.11
C PHE A 194 -21.94 1.68 -20.98
N ILE A 195 -22.88 2.46 -20.44
CA ILE A 195 -23.76 2.01 -19.35
C ILE A 195 -24.59 0.79 -19.78
N LYS A 196 -25.18 0.82 -20.99
CA LYS A 196 -25.94 -0.32 -21.53
C LYS A 196 -25.08 -1.58 -21.65
N GLU A 197 -23.84 -1.44 -22.10
CA GLU A 197 -22.90 -2.55 -22.22
C GLU A 197 -22.54 -3.14 -20.85
N GLN A 198 -22.24 -2.28 -19.87
CA GLN A 198 -21.94 -2.72 -18.50
C GLN A 198 -23.13 -3.43 -17.84
N ASP A 199 -24.35 -2.92 -18.01
CA ASP A 199 -25.57 -3.54 -17.50
C ASP A 199 -25.80 -4.93 -18.09
N LYS A 200 -25.55 -5.09 -19.39
CA LYS A 200 -25.63 -6.39 -20.08
C LYS A 200 -24.61 -7.37 -19.49
N LEU A 201 -23.34 -6.94 -19.38
CA LEU A 201 -22.26 -7.76 -18.80
C LEU A 201 -22.55 -8.16 -17.34
N GLN A 202 -23.11 -7.26 -16.53
CA GLN A 202 -23.49 -7.56 -15.16
C GLN A 202 -24.60 -8.60 -15.07
N LYS A 203 -25.63 -8.51 -15.94
CA LYS A 203 -26.70 -9.52 -16.02
C LYS A 203 -26.17 -10.90 -16.39
N GLU A 204 -25.26 -10.96 -17.37
CA GLU A 204 -24.61 -12.20 -17.78
C GLU A 204 -23.75 -12.81 -16.67
N ARG A 205 -22.96 -11.99 -15.95
CA ARG A 205 -22.16 -12.44 -14.79
C ARG A 205 -23.06 -13.01 -13.68
N LYS A 206 -24.16 -12.32 -13.35
CA LYS A 206 -25.12 -12.79 -12.33
C LYS A 206 -25.80 -14.10 -12.72
N ALA A 207 -26.16 -14.27 -13.99
CA ALA A 207 -26.76 -15.50 -14.49
C ALA A 207 -25.78 -16.69 -14.37
N LYS A 208 -24.53 -16.51 -14.79
CA LYS A 208 -23.48 -17.53 -14.68
C LYS A 208 -23.16 -17.89 -13.23
N GLU A 209 -23.13 -16.91 -12.33
CA GLU A 209 -22.88 -17.16 -10.90
C GLU A 209 -24.02 -17.97 -10.25
N GLN A 210 -25.28 -17.70 -10.62
CA GLN A 210 -26.42 -18.50 -10.15
C GLN A 210 -26.38 -19.93 -10.68
N GLU A 211 -26.03 -20.14 -11.94
CA GLU A 211 -25.90 -21.47 -12.54
C GLU A 211 -24.78 -22.28 -11.87
N THR A 212 -23.64 -21.64 -11.62
CA THR A 212 -22.50 -22.24 -10.91
C THR A 212 -22.86 -22.61 -9.46
N LYS A 213 -23.58 -21.73 -8.74
CA LYS A 213 -24.07 -22.01 -7.39
C LYS A 213 -25.08 -23.17 -7.35
N LYS A 214 -25.98 -23.26 -8.34
CA LYS A 214 -26.92 -24.39 -8.47
C LYS A 214 -26.19 -25.71 -8.75
N ALA A 215 -25.18 -25.71 -9.61
CA ALA A 215 -24.37 -26.89 -9.89
C ALA A 215 -23.58 -27.36 -8.65
N ALA A 216 -22.98 -26.43 -7.90
CA ALA A 216 -22.24 -26.74 -6.68
C ALA A 216 -23.13 -27.29 -5.55
N ALA A 217 -24.37 -26.79 -5.41
CA ALA A 217 -25.33 -27.30 -4.43
C ALA A 217 -25.79 -28.74 -4.77
N LYS A 218 -25.95 -29.05 -6.07
CA LYS A 218 -26.32 -30.41 -6.52
C LYS A 218 -25.21 -31.42 -6.28
N ALA A 219 -23.94 -31.01 -6.35
CA ALA A 219 -22.78 -31.88 -6.10
C ALA A 219 -22.54 -32.18 -4.60
N LYS A 220 -22.94 -31.28 -3.68
CA LYS A 220 -22.80 -31.47 -2.23
C LYS A 220 -23.94 -32.28 -1.58
N GLY A 221 -25.03 -32.54 -2.29
CA GLY A 221 -26.17 -33.33 -1.78
C GLY A 221 -26.09 -34.84 -2.05
N ALA A 222 -24.98 -35.33 -2.62
CA ALA A 222 -24.74 -36.75 -2.85
C ALA A 222 -23.72 -37.27 -1.83
N GLU A 223 -24.18 -37.54 -0.60
CA GLU A 223 -23.41 -38.28 0.39
C GLU A 223 -23.47 -39.78 0.02
N PRO A 224 -22.34 -40.50 -0.14
CA PRO A 224 -22.38 -41.93 -0.41
C PRO A 224 -22.90 -42.66 0.84
N GLU A 225 -23.90 -43.52 0.65
CA GLU A 225 -24.43 -44.38 1.73
C GLU A 225 -23.28 -45.16 2.41
N PRO A 226 -23.32 -45.32 3.74
CA PRO A 226 -22.33 -46.13 4.44
C PRO A 226 -22.51 -47.60 4.02
N GLU A 227 -21.52 -48.16 3.35
CA GLU A 227 -21.46 -49.59 3.06
C GLU A 227 -21.46 -50.37 4.39
N GLU A 228 -22.56 -51.07 4.68
CA GLU A 228 -22.64 -52.03 5.78
C GLU A 228 -21.68 -53.20 5.51
N TYR A 229 -20.59 -53.26 6.26
CA TYR A 229 -19.70 -54.43 6.26
C TYR A 229 -20.34 -55.52 7.15
N THR A 230 -20.87 -56.57 6.52
CA THR A 230 -21.26 -57.80 7.22
C THR A 230 -20.05 -58.73 7.27
N ILE A 231 -19.72 -59.25 8.46
CA ILE A 231 -18.82 -60.41 8.65
C ILE A 231 -19.65 -61.57 9.20
#